data_AF-A0A9D1HFW6-F1
#
_entry.id   AF-A0A9D1HFW6-F1
#
_cell.length_a   1.000
_cell.length_b   1.000
_cell.length_c   1.000
_cell.angle_alpha   90.00
_cell.angle_beta   90.00
_cell.angle_gamma   90.00
#
_symmetry.space_group_name_H-M   'P 1'
#
loop_
_entity.id
_entity.type
_entity.pdbx_description
1 polymer ?
#
loop_
_entity_poly.entity_id
_entity_poly.type
_entity_poly.pdbx_seq_one_letter_code
_entity_poly.pdbx_strand_id
1 'polypeptide(L)'
;MDDVGKIKKQVAVYGFIVIAVCQIVSLFIIGFDLWFAVFLLAGFAAALVNFNILAFFLKKMLDSGNAGFSTISFVIRILIYCGVFFLAIKQGTAPGLACLLGFLASKLPLYYFHAVKPEFNTKRKVRPEVQAMYEAEDKEEEDKYWGREEE
;
A
#
# COMPACT_ATOMS: atom_id res chain seq x y z
N MET A 1 -2.48 1.88 -18.25
CA MET A 1 -1.59 0.84 -17.69
C MET A 1 -0.22 1.40 -17.27
N ASP A 2 0.25 2.50 -17.87
CA ASP A 2 1.53 3.15 -17.51
C ASP A 2 1.58 3.74 -16.08
N ASP A 3 0.45 4.17 -15.52
CA ASP A 3 0.43 4.79 -14.19
C ASP A 3 0.69 3.81 -13.05
N VAL A 4 0.24 2.55 -13.17
CA VAL A 4 0.50 1.51 -12.15
C VAL A 4 1.99 1.16 -12.13
N GLY A 5 2.65 1.13 -13.29
CA GLY A 5 4.10 0.92 -13.38
C GLY A 5 4.90 2.05 -12.72
N LYS A 6 4.49 3.30 -12.93
CA LYS A 6 5.09 4.46 -12.28
C LYS A 6 4.93 4.43 -10.76
N ILE A 7 3.72 4.11 -10.27
CA ILE A 7 3.46 3.97 -8.82
C ILE A 7 4.32 2.86 -8.22
N LYS A 8 4.40 1.68 -8.86
CA LYS A 8 5.28 0.58 -8.41
C LYS A 8 6.74 1.02 -8.28
N LYS A 9 7.25 1.75 -9.26
CA LYS A 9 8.63 2.27 -9.27
C LYS A 9 8.84 3.31 -8.17
N GLN A 10 7.90 4.24 -7.98
CA GLN A 10 7.97 5.23 -6.91
C GLN A 10 7.95 4.57 -5.53
N VAL A 11 7.01 3.65 -5.29
CA VAL A 11 6.91 2.92 -4.02
C VAL A 11 8.20 2.14 -3.72
N ALA A 12 8.80 1.51 -4.73
CA ALA A 12 10.09 0.84 -4.57
C ALA A 12 11.20 1.83 -4.19
N VAL A 13 11.39 2.91 -4.96
CA VAL A 13 12.47 3.88 -4.75
C VAL A 13 12.33 4.60 -3.41
N TYR A 14 11.17 5.16 -3.11
CA TYR A 14 10.95 5.87 -1.85
C TYR A 14 10.91 4.91 -0.66
N GLY A 15 10.45 3.68 -0.86
CA GLY A 15 10.52 2.64 0.17
C GLY A 15 11.96 2.28 0.54
N PHE A 16 12.88 2.22 -0.45
CA PHE A 16 14.31 2.05 -0.18
C PHE A 16 14.90 3.22 0.63
N ILE A 17 14.46 4.45 0.38
CA ILE A 17 14.88 5.62 1.18
C ILE A 17 14.42 5.45 2.64
N VAL A 18 13.17 5.02 2.86
CA VAL A 18 12.65 4.77 4.21
C VAL A 18 13.46 3.68 4.92
N ILE A 19 13.77 2.57 4.24
CA ILE A 19 14.61 1.50 4.79
C ILE A 19 16.00 2.02 5.16
N ALA A 20 16.63 2.81 4.29
CA ALA A 20 17.95 3.38 4.56
C ALA A 20 17.92 4.26 5.82
N VAL A 21 16.89 5.09 5.98
CA VAL A 21 16.69 5.88 7.20
C VAL A 21 16.49 5.00 8.42
N CYS A 22 15.64 3.96 8.34
CA CYS A 22 15.43 3.01 9.43
C CYS A 22 16.74 2.32 9.84
N GLN A 23 17.57 1.92 8.88
CA GLN A 23 18.87 1.30 9.13
C GLN A 23 19.86 2.28 9.77
N ILE A 24 19.90 3.53 9.33
CA ILE A 24 20.75 4.57 9.95
C ILE A 24 20.33 4.80 11.40
N VAL A 25 19.03 4.93 11.66
CA VAL A 25 18.51 5.12 13.03
C VAL A 25 18.80 3.90 13.90
N SER A 26 18.65 2.69 13.37
CA SER A 26 18.92 1.47 14.15
C SER A 26 20.39 1.34 14.55
N LEU A 27 21.33 1.84 13.73
CA LEU A 27 22.76 1.84 14.07
C LEU A 27 23.06 2.60 15.37
N PHE A 28 22.35 3.70 15.64
CA PHE A 28 22.56 4.50 16.85
C PHE A 28 21.91 3.88 18.10
N ILE A 29 20.89 3.03 17.94
CA ILE A 29 20.12 2.47 19.05
C ILE A 29 20.61 1.05 19.41
N ILE A 30 20.75 0.19 18.41
CA ILE A 30 21.00 -1.26 18.57
C ILE A 30 22.44 -1.61 18.17
N GLY A 31 23.12 -0.75 17.40
CA GLY A 31 24.40 -1.04 16.78
C GLY A 31 24.24 -1.75 15.43
N PHE A 32 25.34 -2.26 14.88
CA PHE A 32 25.31 -3.01 13.62
C PHE A 32 24.83 -4.45 13.86
N ASP A 33 23.53 -4.66 13.67
CA ASP A 33 22.93 -6.00 13.66
C ASP A 33 22.59 -6.43 12.23
N LEU A 34 23.25 -7.50 11.77
CA LEU A 34 23.04 -8.08 10.45
C LEU A 34 21.62 -8.66 10.31
N TRP A 35 21.10 -9.29 11.36
CA TRP A 35 19.77 -9.89 11.32
C TRP A 35 18.67 -8.84 11.23
N PHE A 36 18.85 -7.70 11.90
CA PHE A 36 17.97 -6.55 11.75
C PHE A 36 17.90 -6.10 10.29
N ALA A 37 19.05 -5.88 9.63
CA ALA A 37 19.10 -5.44 8.24
C ALA A 37 18.46 -6.45 7.27
N VAL A 38 18.76 -7.75 7.46
CA VAL A 38 18.20 -8.83 6.65
C VAL A 38 16.68 -8.87 6.74
N PHE A 39 16.12 -8.83 7.95
CA PHE A 39 14.67 -8.91 8.13
C PHE A 39 13.94 -7.60 7.81
N LEU A 40 14.61 -6.45 7.91
CA LEU A 40 14.10 -5.17 7.39
C LEU A 40 13.90 -5.23 5.86
N LEU A 41 14.90 -5.73 5.14
CA LEU A 41 14.83 -5.91 3.70
C LEU A 41 13.83 -7.01 3.30
N ALA A 42 13.81 -8.13 4.03
CA ALA A 42 12.84 -9.21 3.79
C ALA A 42 11.40 -8.72 3.98
N GLY A 43 11.15 -7.92 5.02
CA GLY A 43 9.87 -7.29 5.26
C GLY A 43 9.46 -6.38 4.09
N PHE A 44 10.37 -5.53 3.63
CA PHE A 44 10.10 -4.67 2.49
C PHE A 44 9.86 -5.45 1.18
N ALA A 45 10.65 -6.48 0.91
CA ALA A 45 10.49 -7.33 -0.26
C ALA A 45 9.11 -8.02 -0.24
N ALA A 46 8.69 -8.54 0.91
CA ALA A 46 7.35 -9.10 1.09
C ALA A 46 6.26 -8.05 0.83
N ALA A 47 6.47 -6.81 1.26
CA ALA A 47 5.53 -5.72 1.00
C ALA A 47 5.43 -5.36 -0.50
N LEU A 48 6.54 -5.39 -1.24
CA LEU A 48 6.55 -5.19 -2.70
C LEU A 48 5.84 -6.33 -3.45
N VAL A 49 6.10 -7.57 -3.06
CA VAL A 49 5.40 -8.75 -3.59
C VAL A 49 3.89 -8.61 -3.34
N ASN A 50 3.50 -8.22 -2.12
CA ASN A 50 2.10 -8.00 -1.77
C ASN A 50 1.45 -6.87 -2.57
N PHE A 51 2.19 -5.80 -2.89
CA PHE A 51 1.70 -4.74 -3.76
C PHE A 51 1.48 -5.23 -5.20
N ASN A 52 2.37 -6.08 -5.72
CA ASN A 52 2.21 -6.69 -7.04
C ASN A 52 1.01 -7.65 -7.11
N ILE A 53 0.83 -8.48 -6.07
CA ILE A 53 -0.32 -9.38 -5.95
C ILE A 53 -1.61 -8.55 -5.91
N LEU A 54 -1.67 -7.51 -5.10
CA LEU A 54 -2.84 -6.62 -5.04
C LEU A 54 -3.16 -6.02 -6.41
N ALA A 55 -2.17 -5.47 -7.10
CA ALA A 55 -2.37 -4.87 -8.43
C ALA A 55 -2.86 -5.90 -9.47
N PHE A 56 -2.34 -7.12 -9.42
CA PHE A 56 -2.75 -8.19 -10.33
C PHE A 56 -4.20 -8.63 -10.08
N PHE A 57 -4.56 -8.92 -8.83
CA PHE A 57 -5.91 -9.38 -8.49
C PHE A 57 -6.95 -8.27 -8.63
N LEU A 58 -6.60 -7.01 -8.37
CA LEU A 58 -7.50 -5.88 -8.58
C LEU A 58 -7.85 -5.73 -10.06
N LYS A 59 -6.86 -5.87 -10.95
CA LYS A 59 -7.11 -5.87 -12.40
C LYS A 59 -8.03 -7.04 -12.79
N LYS A 60 -7.73 -8.25 -12.30
CA LYS A 60 -8.55 -9.43 -12.58
C LYS A 60 -9.98 -9.33 -12.03
N MET A 61 -10.16 -8.68 -10.87
CA MET A 61 -11.48 -8.36 -10.32
C MET A 61 -12.23 -7.38 -11.22
N LEU A 62 -11.60 -6.28 -11.64
CA LEU A 62 -12.21 -5.31 -12.55
C LEU A 62 -12.62 -5.94 -13.89
N ASP A 63 -11.76 -6.81 -14.43
CA ASP A 63 -12.00 -7.48 -15.72
C ASP A 63 -13.12 -8.54 -15.63
N SER A 64 -13.34 -9.14 -14.46
CA SER A 64 -14.32 -10.25 -14.27
C SER A 64 -15.59 -9.85 -13.54
N GLY A 65 -15.64 -8.68 -12.90
CA GLY A 65 -16.73 -8.24 -12.02
C GLY A 65 -16.88 -9.05 -10.72
N ASN A 66 -16.03 -10.05 -10.47
CA ASN A 66 -16.17 -10.95 -9.32
C ASN A 66 -15.35 -10.46 -8.11
N ALA A 67 -16.05 -10.00 -7.08
CA ALA A 67 -15.46 -9.53 -5.82
C ALA A 67 -14.64 -10.61 -5.08
N GLY A 68 -14.88 -11.91 -5.33
CA GLY A 68 -14.15 -13.01 -4.71
C GLY A 68 -12.64 -12.97 -4.98
N PHE A 69 -12.19 -12.38 -6.09
CA PHE A 69 -10.76 -12.19 -6.36
C PHE A 69 -10.07 -11.27 -5.35
N SER A 70 -10.80 -10.31 -4.77
CA SER A 70 -10.28 -9.44 -3.70
C SER A 70 -10.03 -10.23 -2.42
N THR A 71 -10.99 -11.07 -2.00
CA THR A 71 -10.87 -11.93 -0.82
C THR A 71 -9.70 -12.91 -0.96
N ILE A 72 -9.55 -13.55 -2.13
CA ILE A 72 -8.44 -14.46 -2.41
C ILE A 72 -7.10 -13.72 -2.33
N SER A 73 -7.01 -12.52 -2.94
CA SER A 73 -5.82 -11.68 -2.86
C SER A 73 -5.44 -11.37 -1.42
N PHE A 74 -6.43 -11.03 -0.58
CA PHE A 74 -6.22 -10.70 0.81
C PHE A 74 -5.64 -11.88 1.61
N VAL A 75 -6.20 -13.08 1.46
CA VAL A 75 -5.72 -14.29 2.15
C VAL A 75 -4.27 -14.60 1.76
N ILE A 76 -3.94 -14.57 0.47
CA ILE A 76 -2.57 -14.81 -0.01
C ILE A 76 -1.59 -13.80 0.60
N ARG A 77 -1.96 -12.52 0.59
CA ARG A 77 -1.10 -11.44 1.12
C ARG A 77 -0.85 -11.58 2.63
N ILE A 78 -1.86 -11.97 3.39
CA ILE A 78 -1.72 -12.26 4.82
C ILE A 78 -0.76 -13.42 5.05
N LEU A 79 -0.91 -14.53 4.31
CA LEU A 79 -0.03 -15.69 4.47
C LEU A 79 1.44 -15.34 4.20
N ILE A 80 1.71 -14.50 3.20
CA ILE A 80 3.06 -14.02 2.91
C ILE A 80 3.62 -13.19 4.07
N TYR A 81 2.83 -12.23 4.60
CA TYR A 81 3.27 -11.42 5.74
C TYR A 81 3.49 -12.26 6.99
N CYS A 82 2.57 -13.16 7.31
CA CYS A 82 2.69 -14.05 8.46
C CYS A 82 3.90 -14.98 8.34
N GLY A 83 4.18 -15.53 7.16
CA GLY A 83 5.33 -16.41 6.93
C GLY A 83 6.67 -15.70 7.17
N VAL A 84 6.85 -14.51 6.59
CA VAL A 84 8.09 -13.74 6.75
C VAL A 84 8.25 -13.21 8.17
N PHE A 85 7.15 -12.79 8.81
CA PHE A 85 7.16 -12.33 10.19
C PHE A 85 7.44 -13.45 11.20
N PHE A 86 6.91 -14.64 10.97
CA PHE A 86 7.18 -15.81 11.81
C PHE A 86 8.66 -16.18 11.81
N LEU A 87 9.31 -16.14 10.64
CA LEU A 87 10.76 -16.35 10.52
C LEU A 87 11.55 -15.26 11.26
N ALA A 88 11.09 -14.01 11.21
CA ALA A 88 11.73 -12.88 11.90
C ALA A 88 11.68 -13.01 13.42
N ILE A 89 10.51 -13.34 13.98
CA ILE A 89 10.34 -13.53 15.43
C ILE A 89 11.19 -14.70 15.94
N LYS A 90 11.33 -15.78 15.15
CA LYS A 90 12.17 -16.92 15.54
C LYS A 90 13.64 -16.53 15.74
N GLN A 91 14.12 -15.50 15.04
CA GLN A 91 15.49 -15.02 15.18
C GLN A 91 15.66 -14.08 16.39
N GLY A 92 14.61 -13.32 16.73
CA GLY A 92 14.60 -12.46 17.91
C GLY A 92 13.60 -11.31 17.81
N THR A 93 13.54 -10.50 18.87
CA THR A 93 12.65 -9.34 18.95
C THR A 93 13.06 -8.20 18.02
N ALA A 94 14.36 -7.89 17.93
CA ALA A 94 14.88 -6.84 17.05
C ALA A 94 14.65 -7.14 15.56
N PRO A 95 14.95 -8.35 15.02
CA PRO A 95 14.60 -8.72 13.66
C PRO A 95 13.08 -8.73 13.38
N GLY A 96 12.28 -9.14 14.36
CA GLY A 96 10.81 -9.06 14.29
C GLY A 96 10.32 -7.62 14.10
N LEU A 97 10.82 -6.68 14.90
CA LEU A 97 10.53 -5.26 14.75
C LEU A 97 11.01 -4.71 13.39
N ALA A 98 12.21 -5.10 12.97
CA ALA A 98 12.75 -4.72 11.66
C ALA A 98 11.82 -5.15 10.52
N CYS A 99 11.30 -6.37 10.59
CA CYS A 99 10.36 -6.91 9.61
C CYS A 99 9.06 -6.08 9.53
N LEU A 100 8.51 -5.68 10.68
CA LEU A 100 7.32 -4.81 10.74
C LEU A 100 7.59 -3.43 10.14
N LEU A 101 8.74 -2.83 10.43
CA LEU A 101 9.16 -1.58 9.81
C LEU A 101 9.28 -1.73 8.28
N GLY A 102 9.83 -2.85 7.81
CA GLY A 102 9.90 -3.20 6.39
C GLY A 102 8.51 -3.30 5.74
N PHE A 103 7.52 -3.88 6.43
CA PHE A 103 6.13 -3.92 5.94
C PHE A 103 5.50 -2.53 5.78
N LEU A 104 5.84 -1.60 6.68
CA LEU A 104 5.33 -0.23 6.67
C LEU A 104 6.07 0.68 5.66
N ALA A 105 7.33 0.36 5.35
CA ALA A 105 8.19 1.18 4.50
C ALA A 105 7.61 1.43 3.10
N SER A 106 6.85 0.51 2.53
CA SER A 106 6.18 0.71 1.23
C SER A 106 4.86 1.50 1.34
N LYS A 107 4.20 1.50 2.50
CA LYS A 107 2.96 2.25 2.74
C LYS A 107 3.20 3.73 2.98
N LEU A 108 4.30 4.08 3.64
CA LEU A 108 4.67 5.47 3.92
C LEU A 108 4.74 6.35 2.66
N PRO A 109 5.43 5.94 1.57
CA PRO A 109 5.41 6.65 0.30
C PRO A 109 4.01 6.76 -0.29
N LEU A 110 3.22 5.68 -0.26
CA LEU A 110 1.84 5.69 -0.78
C LEU A 110 0.98 6.73 -0.07
N TYR A 111 0.99 6.75 1.26
CA TYR A 111 0.25 7.75 2.03
C TYR A 111 0.78 9.16 1.82
N TYR A 112 2.10 9.35 1.76
CA TYR A 112 2.68 10.67 1.54
C TYR A 112 2.25 11.25 0.17
N PHE A 113 2.34 10.46 -0.91
CA PHE A 113 1.99 10.95 -2.25
C PHE A 113 0.49 11.00 -2.53
N HIS A 114 -0.32 10.12 -1.94
CA HIS A 114 -1.74 10.02 -2.28
C HIS A 114 -2.70 10.55 -1.21
N ALA A 115 -2.27 10.69 0.05
CA ALA A 115 -3.11 11.21 1.14
C ALA A 115 -2.64 12.56 1.68
N VAL A 116 -1.34 12.79 1.83
CA VAL A 116 -0.80 14.03 2.47
C VAL A 116 -0.44 15.10 1.44
N LYS A 117 0.05 14.71 0.26
CA LYS A 117 0.38 15.63 -0.84
C LYS A 117 -0.59 15.53 -2.04
N PRO A 118 -1.93 15.53 -1.84
CA PRO A 118 -2.88 15.42 -2.94
C PRO A 118 -2.97 16.69 -3.80
N GLU A 119 -2.30 17.79 -3.43
CA GLU A 119 -2.34 19.08 -4.15
C GLU A 119 -1.84 19.02 -5.62
N PHE A 120 -1.23 17.91 -6.06
CA PHE A 120 -0.89 17.68 -7.47
C PHE A 120 -1.89 16.79 -8.24
N ASN A 121 -2.97 16.33 -7.61
CA ASN A 121 -3.97 15.44 -8.20
C ASN A 121 -5.35 16.09 -8.39
N THR A 122 -5.40 17.43 -8.53
CA THR A 122 -6.52 18.15 -9.17
C THR A 122 -6.71 17.77 -10.65
N LYS A 123 -5.88 16.86 -11.18
CA LYS A 123 -5.99 16.29 -12.52
C LYS A 123 -6.13 14.77 -12.50
N ARG A 124 -6.96 14.20 -11.61
CA ARG A 124 -7.42 12.81 -11.84
C ARG A 124 -8.13 12.79 -13.20
N LYS A 125 -7.55 12.12 -14.20
CA LYS A 125 -8.30 11.69 -15.37
C LYS A 125 -9.18 10.51 -14.95
N VAL A 126 -10.26 10.81 -14.24
CA VAL A 126 -11.34 9.86 -14.01
C VAL A 126 -11.97 9.59 -15.38
N ARG A 127 -12.32 8.33 -15.69
CA ARG A 127 -13.14 8.05 -16.87
C ARG A 127 -14.42 8.88 -16.74
N PRO A 128 -14.88 9.59 -17.78
CA PRO A 128 -16.05 10.49 -17.68
C PRO A 128 -17.27 9.80 -17.06
N GLU A 129 -17.44 8.51 -17.38
CA GLU A 129 -18.48 7.63 -16.86
C GLU A 129 -18.46 7.48 -15.33
N VAL A 130 -17.27 7.42 -14.73
CA VAL A 130 -17.07 7.22 -13.29
C VAL A 130 -17.14 8.56 -12.56
N GLN A 131 -16.68 9.64 -13.20
CA GLN A 131 -16.80 11.00 -12.68
C GLN A 131 -18.27 11.39 -12.55
N ALA A 132 -19.07 11.10 -13.58
CA ALA A 132 -20.50 11.37 -13.59
C ALA A 132 -21.27 10.55 -12.52
N MET A 133 -20.85 9.32 -12.23
CA MET A 133 -21.46 8.54 -11.14
C MET A 133 -21.17 9.14 -9.76
N TYR A 134 -19.92 9.53 -9.48
CA TYR A 134 -19.59 10.17 -8.19
C TYR A 134 -20.26 11.54 -8.05
N GLU A 135 -20.29 12.34 -9.11
CA GLU A 135 -20.99 13.64 -9.09
C GLU A 135 -22.50 13.49 -8.92
N ALA A 136 -23.10 12.41 -9.46
CA ALA A 136 -24.51 12.09 -9.23
C ALA A 136 -24.76 11.64 -7.79
N GLU A 137 -23.89 10.77 -7.25
CA GLU A 137 -23.99 10.24 -5.88
C GLU A 137 -23.81 11.36 -4.83
N ASP A 138 -22.81 12.24 -5.03
CA ASP A 138 -22.57 13.40 -4.17
C ASP A 138 -23.75 14.40 -4.24
N LYS A 139 -24.32 14.62 -5.43
CA LYS A 139 -25.49 15.50 -5.60
C LYS A 139 -26.75 14.91 -4.95
N GLU A 140 -26.95 13.60 -5.04
CA GLU A 140 -28.07 12.92 -4.37
C GLU A 140 -27.96 12.99 -2.84
N GLU A 141 -26.74 12.93 -2.30
CA GLU A 141 -26.49 13.14 -0.87
C GLU A 141 -26.68 14.60 -0.44
N GLU A 142 -26.23 15.58 -1.25
CA GLU A 142 -26.47 17.00 -0.99
C GLU A 142 -27.96 17.37 -1.05
N ASP A 143 -28.69 16.88 -2.06
CA ASP A 143 -30.12 17.13 -2.21
C ASP A 143 -30.92 16.51 -1.06
N LYS A 144 -30.54 15.32 -0.57
CA LYS A 144 -31.09 14.73 0.67
C LYS A 144 -30.75 15.56 1.91
N TYR A 145 -29.53 16.08 2.02
CA TYR A 145 -29.10 16.89 3.16
C TYR A 145 -29.84 18.24 3.22
N TRP A 146 -30.12 18.85 2.07
CA TRP A 146 -30.85 20.12 1.96
C TRP A 146 -32.37 19.96 1.82
N GLY A 147 -32.89 18.73 1.86
CA GLY A 147 -34.33 18.44 1.77
C GLY A 147 -34.96 18.81 0.43
N ARG A 148 -34.17 18.77 -0.66
CA ARG A 148 -34.62 19.01 -2.03
C ARG A 148 -34.86 17.68 -2.73
N GLU A 149 -35.87 16.94 -2.28
CA GLU A 149 -36.44 15.87 -3.12
C GLU A 149 -37.24 16.59 -4.23
N GLU A 150 -36.75 16.55 -5.47
CA GLU A 150 -37.49 17.07 -6.63
C GLU A 150 -38.77 16.24 -6.83
N GLU A 151 -39.94 16.88 -6.71
CA GLU A 151 -41.25 16.36 -7.16
C GLU A 151 -41.31 16.16 -8.68
#